data_AF-U6DV51-F1
#
_entry.id   AF-U6DV51-F1
#
_cell.length_a   1.000
_cell.length_b   1.000
_cell.length_c   1.000
_cell.angle_alpha   90.00
_cell.angle_beta   90.00
_cell.angle_gamma   90.00
#
_symmetry.space_group_name_H-M   'P 1'
#
loop_
_entity.id
_entity.type
_entity.pdbx_description
1 polymer ?
#
loop_
_entity_poly.entity_id
_entity_poly.type
_entity_poly.pdbx_seq_one_letter_code
_entity_poly.pdbx_strand_id
1 'polypeptide(L)'
;SFLGLVNLLPYPAVYELVGNQDLPNKAEYSLREVPTCVIDIIDRLIILNSEAKIRSLFNYEQSHIFGLRLLSVVCCDLDTLLLLEAQYQVSEVLLNAQEENILETSESHRNFIIDGLSVERNHVLVRINFIGGPMERILPPRVLEKGDDPYPWPMFSSYPLPDCYLSEVTRNADLKQDNDLGKLLLCFKMSDKQTEWIENCRRQFCKMMKAKPDIISGSTLLELLEKFVLHLSENLSECYFPSVEYTATDANVKNESLSSVQQLGIKMTVRYGKFLNLLKDSAENDLTLILKHCERFLKQQQAPVKSSLLCLQGTYAGHDWFVSSLFMIMLGDKEKTLRFLQQFSRLLTSAFLWLPRLHISRYLATDTLESGIHPVYFCSTHYIEMLLKVEVPLVFSAFHMSGFAPSQICLQWITQCFWNYLDWIEICHYIATCVFLGPDYQVYICIAIFKHLQQDILQHTQTQDLQVFLKEEALHGFRVSDYFEYMEILEQNYRTVVLRDMRNVRVQST
;
A
#
# COMPACT_ATOMS: atom_id res chain seq x y z
N SER A 1 1.54 26.00 -5.56
CA SER A 1 2.76 25.59 -4.83
C SER A 1 2.92 24.08 -4.96
N PHE A 2 4.14 23.53 -4.85
CA PHE A 2 4.40 22.08 -4.95
C PHE A 2 3.54 21.26 -3.98
N LEU A 3 3.55 21.62 -2.69
CA LEU A 3 2.75 20.96 -1.65
C LEU A 3 1.24 21.07 -1.91
N GLY A 4 0.79 22.20 -2.49
CA GLY A 4 -0.59 22.35 -2.92
C GLY A 4 -1.01 21.34 -3.99
N LEU A 5 -0.12 21.02 -4.94
CA LEU A 5 -0.38 19.98 -5.93
C LEU A 5 -0.39 18.60 -5.28
N VAL A 6 0.59 18.28 -4.43
CA VAL A 6 0.65 17.00 -3.72
C VAL A 6 -0.61 16.76 -2.87
N ASN A 7 -1.13 17.78 -2.20
CA ASN A 7 -2.38 17.74 -1.42
C ASN A 7 -3.61 17.38 -2.25
N LEU A 8 -3.63 17.73 -3.54
CA LEU A 8 -4.78 17.57 -4.43
C LEU A 8 -4.76 16.27 -5.23
N LEU A 9 -3.69 15.46 -5.09
CA LEU A 9 -3.48 14.26 -5.90
C LEU A 9 -3.47 12.95 -5.07
N PRO A 10 -4.49 12.67 -4.23
CA PRO A 10 -4.72 11.29 -3.79
C PRO A 10 -5.20 10.43 -4.96
N TYR A 11 -5.02 9.11 -4.88
CA TYR A 11 -5.33 8.18 -5.98
C TYR A 11 -6.71 8.37 -6.62
N PRO A 12 -7.83 8.48 -5.87
CA PRO A 12 -9.13 8.69 -6.51
C PRO A 12 -9.17 9.95 -7.38
N ALA A 13 -8.55 11.04 -6.94
CA ALA A 13 -8.48 12.27 -7.72
C ALA A 13 -7.60 12.11 -8.95
N VAL A 14 -6.45 11.42 -8.82
CA VAL A 14 -5.59 11.13 -9.96
C VAL A 14 -6.31 10.26 -10.99
N TYR A 15 -7.04 9.23 -10.54
CA TYR A 15 -7.82 8.37 -11.42
C TYR A 15 -8.93 9.14 -12.15
N GLU A 16 -9.65 10.05 -11.47
CA GLU A 16 -10.64 10.92 -12.13
C GLU A 16 -10.02 11.87 -13.16
N LEU A 17 -8.83 12.41 -12.86
CA LEU A 17 -8.19 13.45 -13.69
C LEU A 17 -7.37 12.89 -14.85
N VAL A 18 -6.84 11.68 -14.72
CA VAL A 18 -5.85 11.09 -15.64
C VAL A 18 -6.35 9.76 -16.25
N GLY A 19 -7.28 9.08 -15.58
CA GLY A 19 -7.79 7.77 -15.99
C GLY A 19 -8.36 7.79 -17.39
N ASN A 20 -7.86 6.88 -18.24
CA ASN A 20 -8.26 6.73 -19.65
C ASN A 20 -8.01 7.96 -20.54
N GLN A 21 -7.14 8.89 -20.13
CA GLN A 21 -6.77 10.04 -20.95
C GLN A 21 -5.39 9.86 -21.58
N ASP A 22 -5.29 10.15 -22.87
CA ASP A 22 -4.03 10.14 -23.60
C ASP A 22 -3.23 11.42 -23.33
N LEU A 23 -1.90 11.31 -23.43
CA LEU A 23 -1.03 12.48 -23.38
C LEU A 23 -1.19 13.32 -24.66
N PRO A 24 -1.31 14.66 -24.55
CA PRO A 24 -1.47 15.53 -25.69
C PRO A 24 -0.40 15.37 -26.78
N ASN A 25 0.88 15.19 -26.40
CA ASN A 25 2.00 14.95 -27.33
C ASN A 25 1.94 15.81 -28.61
N LYS A 26 1.71 17.13 -28.45
CA LYS A 26 1.59 18.08 -29.56
C LYS A 26 2.88 18.12 -30.38
N ALA A 27 2.74 18.35 -31.68
CA ALA A 27 3.88 18.53 -32.58
C ALA A 27 4.70 19.78 -32.25
N GLU A 28 4.03 20.83 -31.74
CA GLU A 28 4.64 22.09 -31.33
C GLU A 28 4.02 22.57 -30.02
N TYR A 29 4.84 23.20 -29.18
CA TYR A 29 4.44 23.82 -27.91
C TYR A 29 4.91 25.27 -27.90
N SER A 30 4.04 26.17 -27.43
CA SER A 30 4.42 27.58 -27.28
C SER A 30 5.24 27.81 -26.01
N LEU A 31 6.27 28.65 -26.08
CA LEU A 31 7.07 29.07 -24.91
C LEU A 31 6.22 29.76 -23.82
N ARG A 32 5.03 30.27 -24.17
CA ARG A 32 4.10 30.91 -23.22
C ARG A 32 2.99 30.00 -22.74
N GLU A 33 2.92 28.78 -23.27
CA GLU A 33 1.92 27.82 -22.84
C GLU A 33 2.28 27.36 -21.42
N VAL A 34 1.32 27.44 -20.50
CA VAL A 34 1.46 26.99 -19.11
C VAL A 34 0.55 25.78 -18.91
N PRO A 35 0.96 24.72 -18.20
CA PRO A 35 0.09 23.60 -17.90
C PRO A 35 -1.19 24.06 -17.20
N THR A 36 -2.35 23.66 -17.72
CA THR A 36 -3.67 24.06 -17.20
C THR A 36 -4.36 22.96 -16.40
N CYS A 37 -3.95 21.72 -16.59
CA CYS A 37 -4.45 20.55 -15.88
C CYS A 37 -3.32 19.58 -15.50
N VAL A 38 -3.65 18.52 -14.75
CA VAL A 38 -2.70 17.50 -14.30
C VAL A 38 -2.05 16.76 -15.47
N ILE A 39 -2.81 16.49 -16.54
CA ILE A 39 -2.26 15.82 -17.72
C ILE A 39 -1.23 16.70 -18.43
N ASP A 40 -1.47 18.01 -18.54
CA ASP A 40 -0.47 18.93 -19.10
C ASP A 40 0.81 18.93 -18.25
N ILE A 41 0.70 18.79 -16.92
CA ILE A 41 1.85 18.68 -16.02
C ILE A 41 2.63 17.39 -16.30
N ILE A 42 1.93 16.26 -16.41
CA ILE A 42 2.56 14.96 -16.73
C ILE A 42 3.23 15.03 -18.11
N ASP A 43 2.53 15.50 -19.13
CA ASP A 43 3.01 15.55 -20.50
C ASP A 43 4.22 16.49 -20.68
N ARG A 44 4.22 17.64 -19.99
CA ARG A 44 5.22 18.69 -20.22
C ARG A 44 6.34 18.78 -19.19
N LEU A 45 6.19 18.20 -18.01
CA LEU A 45 7.23 18.26 -16.96
C LEU A 45 7.79 16.89 -16.61
N ILE A 46 7.00 15.82 -16.78
CA ILE A 46 7.39 14.45 -16.39
C ILE A 46 7.82 13.64 -17.63
N ILE A 47 6.95 13.53 -18.64
CA ILE A 47 7.16 12.70 -19.83
C ILE A 47 7.72 13.56 -20.96
N LEU A 48 9.00 13.91 -20.83
CA LEU A 48 9.74 14.72 -21.81
C LEU A 48 10.36 13.86 -22.91
N ASN A 49 9.51 13.26 -23.75
CA ASN A 49 9.88 12.29 -24.79
C ASN A 49 10.02 12.88 -26.21
N SER A 50 10.05 14.22 -26.35
CA SER A 50 10.23 14.85 -27.66
C SER A 50 10.99 16.17 -27.59
N GLU A 51 11.74 16.49 -28.65
CA GLU A 51 12.46 17.77 -28.75
C GLU A 51 11.53 18.98 -28.63
N ALA A 52 10.30 18.86 -29.14
CA ALA A 52 9.30 19.93 -29.08
C ALA A 52 8.96 20.30 -27.63
N LYS A 53 8.80 19.29 -26.76
CA LYS A 53 8.56 19.51 -25.33
C LYS A 53 9.78 20.15 -24.66
N ILE A 54 10.96 19.58 -24.89
CA ILE A 54 12.23 20.04 -24.30
C ILE A 54 12.50 21.51 -24.65
N ARG A 55 12.38 21.87 -25.93
CA ARG A 55 12.62 23.25 -26.42
C ARG A 55 11.57 24.24 -25.97
N SER A 56 10.38 23.78 -25.56
CA SER A 56 9.31 24.65 -25.07
C SER A 56 9.48 25.09 -23.62
N LEU A 57 10.35 24.40 -22.87
CA LEU A 57 10.62 24.73 -21.47
C LEU A 57 11.63 25.87 -21.38
N PHE A 58 11.29 26.90 -20.60
CA PHE A 58 12.18 28.02 -20.37
C PHE A 58 13.49 27.60 -19.69
N ASN A 59 13.39 26.70 -18.69
CA ASN A 59 14.52 26.05 -18.07
C ASN A 59 14.24 24.55 -17.99
N TYR A 60 14.76 23.79 -18.95
CA TYR A 60 14.57 22.34 -19.05
C TYR A 60 14.93 21.63 -17.75
N GLU A 61 16.12 21.89 -17.19
CA GLU A 61 16.63 21.19 -16.02
C GLU A 61 15.74 21.41 -14.80
N GLN A 62 15.43 22.66 -14.46
CA GLN A 62 14.59 22.97 -13.29
C GLN A 62 13.16 22.46 -13.45
N SER A 63 12.58 22.61 -14.65
CA SER A 63 11.23 22.15 -14.94
C SER A 63 11.13 20.63 -14.87
N HIS A 64 12.13 19.91 -15.38
CA HIS A 64 12.12 18.46 -15.37
C HIS A 64 12.46 17.89 -13.97
N ILE A 65 13.39 18.48 -13.22
CA ILE A 65 13.63 18.12 -11.81
C ILE A 65 12.33 18.27 -11.00
N PHE A 66 11.59 19.37 -11.20
CA PHE A 66 10.30 19.56 -10.55
C PHE A 66 9.31 18.43 -10.91
N GLY A 67 9.23 18.08 -12.19
CA GLY A 67 8.39 16.98 -12.68
C GLY A 67 8.77 15.64 -12.06
N LEU A 68 10.07 15.29 -12.04
CA LEU A 68 10.57 14.05 -11.44
C LEU A 68 10.31 13.98 -9.94
N ARG A 69 10.46 15.09 -9.21
CA ARG A 69 10.11 15.15 -7.78
C ARG A 69 8.62 14.97 -7.55
N LEU A 70 7.77 15.61 -8.35
CA LEU A 70 6.34 15.42 -8.26
C LEU A 70 5.95 13.96 -8.57
N LEU A 71 6.53 13.37 -9.61
CA LEU A 71 6.34 11.96 -9.96
C LEU A 71 6.73 11.05 -8.79
N SER A 72 7.88 11.29 -8.17
CA SER A 72 8.37 10.51 -7.03
C SER A 72 7.35 10.48 -5.88
N VAL A 73 6.82 11.65 -5.50
CA VAL A 73 5.83 11.78 -4.42
C VAL A 73 4.49 11.14 -4.79
N VAL A 74 4.02 11.37 -6.02
CA VAL A 74 2.72 10.86 -6.50
C VAL A 74 2.75 9.32 -6.63
N CYS A 75 3.87 8.74 -7.07
CA CYS A 75 4.07 7.29 -7.14
C CYS A 75 4.32 6.61 -5.79
N CYS A 76 4.33 7.36 -4.66
CA CYS A 76 4.33 6.73 -3.34
C CYS A 76 3.01 6.00 -3.05
N ASP A 77 1.93 6.45 -3.69
CA ASP A 77 0.68 5.70 -3.77
C ASP A 77 0.82 4.65 -4.89
N LEU A 78 0.73 3.38 -4.52
CA LEU A 78 1.01 2.28 -5.45
C LEU A 78 -0.04 2.16 -6.56
N ASP A 79 -1.31 2.44 -6.29
CA ASP A 79 -2.35 2.40 -7.32
C ASP A 79 -2.12 3.50 -8.37
N THR A 80 -1.65 4.67 -7.93
CA THR A 80 -1.25 5.77 -8.81
C THR A 80 -0.05 5.40 -9.66
N LEU A 81 0.98 4.79 -9.05
CA LEU A 81 2.12 4.27 -9.78
C LEU A 81 1.68 3.27 -10.87
N LEU A 82 0.85 2.29 -10.53
CA LEU A 82 0.36 1.29 -11.47
C LEU A 82 -0.47 1.92 -12.59
N LEU A 83 -1.28 2.94 -12.30
CA LEU A 83 -2.06 3.68 -13.29
C LEU A 83 -1.15 4.39 -14.30
N LEU A 84 -0.18 5.16 -13.82
CA LEU A 84 0.75 5.90 -14.67
C LEU A 84 1.61 4.96 -15.50
N GLU A 85 2.06 3.84 -14.93
CA GLU A 85 2.81 2.83 -15.66
C GLU A 85 1.94 2.14 -16.73
N ALA A 86 0.68 1.82 -16.41
CA ALA A 86 -0.24 1.19 -17.35
C ALA A 86 -0.61 2.07 -18.55
N GLN A 87 -0.79 3.38 -18.32
CA GLN A 87 -1.20 4.31 -19.37
C GLN A 87 -0.03 4.89 -20.16
N TYR A 88 1.10 5.16 -19.49
CA TYR A 88 2.15 5.99 -20.07
C TYR A 88 3.54 5.34 -20.07
N GLN A 89 3.69 4.12 -19.55
CA GLN A 89 4.96 3.40 -19.51
C GLN A 89 6.09 4.26 -18.93
N VAL A 90 5.81 4.92 -17.80
CA VAL A 90 6.70 5.91 -17.19
C VAL A 90 8.09 5.34 -16.96
N SER A 91 8.19 4.07 -16.53
CA SER A 91 9.49 3.41 -16.35
C SER A 91 10.29 3.36 -17.65
N GLU A 92 9.67 2.99 -18.77
CA GLU A 92 10.32 2.91 -20.09
C GLU A 92 10.78 4.28 -20.59
N VAL A 93 9.93 5.30 -20.44
CA VAL A 93 10.28 6.69 -20.79
C VAL A 93 11.51 7.16 -20.02
N LEU A 94 11.55 6.90 -18.71
CA LEU A 94 12.69 7.30 -17.87
C LEU A 94 13.95 6.47 -18.18
N LEU A 95 13.82 5.18 -18.47
CA LEU A 95 14.96 4.34 -18.86
C LEU A 95 15.57 4.81 -20.19
N ASN A 96 14.74 5.14 -21.18
CA ASN A 96 15.22 5.69 -22.45
C ASN A 96 15.96 7.02 -22.26
N ALA A 97 15.40 7.93 -21.45
CA ALA A 97 16.07 9.18 -21.11
C ALA A 97 17.38 8.97 -20.32
N GLN A 98 17.49 7.87 -19.56
CA GLN A 98 18.72 7.50 -18.86
C GLN A 98 19.77 6.91 -19.82
N GLU A 99 19.36 6.15 -20.83
CA GLU A 99 20.24 5.64 -21.89
C GLU A 99 20.85 6.78 -22.71
N GLU A 100 20.08 7.82 -23.01
CA GLU A 100 20.56 9.03 -23.70
C GLU A 100 21.69 9.77 -22.94
N ASN A 101 21.82 9.52 -21.63
CA ASN A 101 22.86 10.10 -20.78
C ASN A 101 24.14 9.23 -20.69
N ILE A 102 24.31 8.22 -21.53
CA ILE A 102 25.51 7.38 -21.58
C ILE A 102 26.55 7.99 -22.53
N LEU A 103 27.79 8.11 -22.05
CA LEU A 103 28.92 8.47 -22.90
C LEU A 103 29.29 7.29 -23.82
N GLU A 104 29.40 7.55 -25.13
CA GLU A 104 29.95 6.61 -26.10
C GLU A 104 31.47 6.46 -25.92
N THR A 105 31.91 5.87 -24.81
CA THR A 105 33.31 5.49 -24.58
C THR A 105 33.44 3.97 -24.57
N SER A 106 34.37 3.45 -25.38
CA SER A 106 34.73 2.06 -25.66
C SER A 106 34.07 0.95 -24.82
N GLU A 107 33.52 -0.04 -25.54
CA GLU A 107 32.75 -1.27 -25.27
C GLU A 107 32.77 -2.01 -23.90
N SER A 108 33.53 -1.60 -22.89
CA SER A 108 33.62 -2.34 -21.61
C SER A 108 32.99 -1.64 -20.40
N HIS A 109 32.82 -0.31 -20.41
CA HIS A 109 32.30 0.43 -19.25
C HIS A 109 31.28 1.48 -19.71
N ARG A 110 29.99 1.24 -19.45
CA ARG A 110 28.93 2.24 -19.63
C ARG A 110 29.14 3.35 -18.60
N ASN A 111 29.62 4.51 -19.06
CA ASN A 111 29.83 5.66 -18.20
C ASN A 111 28.63 6.61 -18.32
N PHE A 112 27.83 6.71 -17.25
CA PHE A 112 26.73 7.65 -17.18
C PHE A 112 27.23 9.07 -16.89
N ILE A 113 26.62 10.07 -17.54
CA ILE A 113 26.78 11.47 -17.15
C ILE A 113 26.05 11.69 -15.83
N ILE A 114 26.79 12.10 -14.80
CA ILE A 114 26.26 12.36 -13.46
C ILE A 114 25.90 13.85 -13.36
N ASP A 115 24.62 14.15 -13.39
CA ASP A 115 24.05 15.48 -13.20
C ASP A 115 22.79 15.42 -12.31
N GLY A 116 22.17 16.58 -12.04
CA GLY A 116 20.98 16.63 -11.19
C GLY A 116 19.79 15.84 -11.74
N LEU A 117 19.66 15.74 -13.07
CA LEU A 117 18.57 14.99 -13.71
C LEU A 117 18.81 13.49 -13.67
N SER A 118 20.03 13.03 -13.99
CA SER A 118 20.36 11.61 -13.98
C SER A 118 20.28 11.03 -12.55
N VAL A 119 20.66 11.81 -11.53
CA VAL A 119 20.49 11.44 -10.12
C VAL A 119 19.02 11.36 -9.71
N GLU A 120 18.21 12.38 -9.99
CA GLU A 120 16.79 12.35 -9.64
C GLU A 120 16.02 11.28 -10.42
N ARG A 121 16.37 11.07 -11.68
CA ARG A 121 15.79 10.01 -12.52
C ARG A 121 16.14 8.63 -11.99
N ASN A 122 17.40 8.39 -11.59
CA ASN A 122 17.82 7.14 -10.96
C ASN A 122 17.04 6.89 -9.65
N HIS A 123 16.87 7.91 -8.81
CA HIS A 123 16.05 7.80 -7.59
C HIS A 123 14.61 7.38 -7.88
N VAL A 124 13.96 8.02 -8.84
CA VAL A 124 12.59 7.67 -9.26
C VAL A 124 12.55 6.24 -9.82
N LEU A 125 13.46 5.89 -10.71
CA LEU A 125 13.53 4.58 -11.35
C LEU A 125 13.68 3.44 -10.33
N VAL A 126 14.52 3.61 -9.31
CA VAL A 126 14.64 2.63 -8.20
C VAL A 126 13.33 2.56 -7.41
N ARG A 127 12.77 3.71 -7.01
CA ARG A 127 11.54 3.79 -6.19
C ARG A 127 10.34 3.11 -6.83
N ILE A 128 10.14 3.29 -8.14
CA ILE A 128 8.98 2.73 -8.85
C ILE A 128 9.13 1.23 -9.16
N ASN A 129 10.35 0.69 -9.14
CA ASN A 129 10.62 -0.69 -9.52
C ASN A 129 10.83 -1.65 -8.34
N PHE A 130 11.46 -1.17 -7.27
CA PHE A 130 11.62 -1.92 -6.04
C PHE A 130 10.62 -1.46 -5.00
N ILE A 131 9.97 -2.43 -4.40
CA ILE A 131 9.09 -2.25 -3.24
C ILE A 131 9.69 -2.97 -2.05
N GLY A 132 9.43 -2.45 -0.86
CA GLY A 132 9.94 -3.00 0.38
C GLY A 132 10.02 -1.97 1.49
N GLY A 133 10.08 -2.47 2.71
CA GLY A 133 10.29 -1.67 3.91
C GLY A 133 11.72 -1.15 4.07
N PRO A 134 12.01 -0.48 5.19
CA PRO A 134 13.30 0.16 5.45
C PRO A 134 14.49 -0.82 5.44
N MET A 135 14.30 -2.08 5.84
CA MET A 135 15.37 -3.09 5.88
C MET A 135 15.43 -3.95 4.61
N GLU A 136 14.55 -3.69 3.64
CA GLU A 136 14.39 -4.50 2.42
C GLU A 136 14.85 -3.75 1.17
N ARG A 137 14.62 -2.43 1.14
CA ARG A 137 14.89 -1.56 -0.01
C ARG A 137 15.70 -0.35 0.41
N ILE A 138 16.71 -0.03 -0.38
CA ILE A 138 17.55 1.15 -0.20
C ILE A 138 17.34 2.09 -1.40
N LEU A 139 16.88 3.30 -1.13
CA LEU A 139 16.71 4.32 -2.17
C LEU A 139 18.01 5.14 -2.27
N PRO A 140 18.52 5.40 -3.48
CA PRO A 140 19.72 6.21 -3.62
C PRO A 140 19.46 7.65 -3.18
N PRO A 141 20.50 8.37 -2.71
CA PRO A 141 20.40 9.77 -2.39
C PRO A 141 20.09 10.61 -3.64
N ARG A 142 19.51 11.80 -3.41
CA ARG A 142 19.21 12.79 -4.45
C ARG A 142 20.27 13.89 -4.55
N VAL A 143 21.31 13.82 -3.71
CA VAL A 143 22.33 14.86 -3.55
C VAL A 143 23.69 14.28 -3.92
N LEU A 144 24.48 15.07 -4.64
CA LEU A 144 25.86 14.74 -4.97
C LEU A 144 26.78 14.95 -3.77
N GLU A 145 27.65 13.98 -3.53
CA GLU A 145 28.68 14.05 -2.51
C GLU A 145 29.88 14.88 -2.98
N LYS A 146 30.67 15.36 -2.02
CA LYS A 146 31.94 16.03 -2.32
C LYS A 146 33.05 14.98 -2.37
N GLY A 147 33.70 14.82 -3.52
CA GLY A 147 34.83 13.89 -3.66
C GLY A 147 35.11 13.54 -5.12
N ASP A 148 36.01 12.57 -5.31
CA ASP A 148 36.40 12.05 -6.63
C ASP A 148 35.29 11.18 -7.27
N ASP A 149 34.46 10.54 -6.45
CA ASP A 149 33.23 9.87 -6.85
C ASP A 149 32.03 10.57 -6.20
N PRO A 150 31.42 11.55 -6.88
CA PRO A 150 30.34 12.34 -6.31
C PRO A 150 29.02 11.56 -6.19
N TYR A 151 28.93 10.34 -6.73
CA TYR A 151 27.73 9.52 -6.68
C TYR A 151 28.06 8.02 -6.75
N PRO A 152 28.38 7.37 -5.61
CA PRO A 152 28.81 5.98 -5.55
C PRO A 152 27.66 4.96 -5.67
N TRP A 153 26.61 5.31 -6.43
CA TRP A 153 25.42 4.50 -6.63
C TRP A 153 25.27 4.14 -8.12
N PRO A 154 25.22 2.85 -8.48
CA PRO A 154 25.19 2.43 -9.87
C PRO A 154 23.90 2.86 -10.55
N MET A 155 24.03 3.69 -11.59
CA MET A 155 22.90 4.05 -12.45
C MET A 155 22.59 2.92 -13.43
N PHE A 156 21.34 2.88 -13.92
CA PHE A 156 20.90 1.87 -14.87
C PHE A 156 19.89 2.45 -15.87
N SER A 157 19.97 1.97 -17.10
CA SER A 157 19.08 2.32 -18.21
C SER A 157 18.35 1.11 -18.79
N SER A 158 18.61 -0.09 -18.24
CA SER A 158 17.97 -1.34 -18.63
C SER A 158 17.88 -2.29 -17.43
N TYR A 159 16.92 -3.21 -17.47
CA TYR A 159 16.79 -4.28 -16.48
C TYR A 159 17.87 -5.37 -16.66
N PRO A 160 18.24 -6.11 -15.59
CA PRO A 160 17.77 -6.00 -14.21
C PRO A 160 18.34 -4.79 -13.46
N LEU A 161 17.66 -4.36 -12.39
CA LEU A 161 18.16 -3.30 -11.51
C LEU A 161 19.41 -3.77 -10.75
N PRO A 162 20.33 -2.86 -10.38
CA PRO A 162 21.47 -3.19 -9.53
C PRO A 162 21.05 -3.70 -8.15
N ASP A 163 21.69 -4.80 -7.71
CA ASP A 163 21.36 -5.47 -6.45
C ASP A 163 21.67 -4.62 -5.21
N CYS A 164 22.51 -3.59 -5.30
CA CYS A 164 22.85 -2.72 -4.15
C CYS A 164 21.66 -1.91 -3.61
N TYR A 165 20.59 -1.77 -4.40
CA TYR A 165 19.34 -1.12 -3.96
C TYR A 165 18.40 -2.07 -3.21
N LEU A 166 18.73 -3.36 -3.21
CA LEU A 166 18.11 -4.36 -2.35
C LEU A 166 19.02 -4.57 -1.16
N SER A 167 18.44 -4.50 0.03
CA SER A 167 19.16 -4.99 1.20
C SER A 167 19.33 -6.50 1.05
N GLU A 168 20.46 -7.04 1.51
CA GLU A 168 20.58 -8.47 1.77
C GLU A 168 19.63 -8.81 2.92
N VAL A 169 18.32 -8.91 2.62
CA VAL A 169 17.33 -9.43 3.56
C VAL A 169 17.93 -10.72 4.07
N THR A 170 18.15 -10.80 5.38
CA THR A 170 18.70 -11.98 6.05
C THR A 170 17.97 -13.19 5.48
N ARG A 171 18.61 -13.90 4.55
CA ARG A 171 18.04 -15.05 3.82
C ARG A 171 17.75 -16.24 4.75
N ASN A 172 17.82 -16.03 6.06
CA ASN A 172 17.91 -17.03 7.09
C ASN A 172 17.04 -16.64 8.29
N ALA A 173 15.76 -16.99 8.19
CA ALA A 173 15.20 -17.86 9.21
C ALA A 173 14.82 -19.17 8.51
N ASP A 174 15.83 -19.89 8.03
CA ASP A 174 15.74 -21.33 7.80
C ASP A 174 15.01 -21.96 9.00
N LEU A 175 13.76 -22.36 8.78
CA LEU A 175 13.21 -23.71 9.02
C LEU A 175 13.69 -24.47 10.28
N LYS A 176 14.06 -23.77 11.36
CA LYS A 176 14.41 -24.32 12.68
C LYS A 176 13.36 -23.95 13.73
N GLN A 177 12.08 -23.94 13.36
CA GLN A 177 10.95 -23.66 14.27
C GLN A 177 10.08 -24.88 14.60
N ASP A 178 10.47 -26.10 14.21
CA ASP A 178 9.63 -27.29 14.45
C ASP A 178 9.33 -27.58 15.93
N ASN A 179 10.21 -27.17 16.86
CA ASN A 179 10.04 -27.47 18.28
C ASN A 179 9.14 -26.45 19.05
N ASP A 180 8.99 -25.23 18.53
CA ASP A 180 8.14 -24.19 19.13
C ASP A 180 6.77 -24.08 18.44
N LEU A 181 6.68 -24.42 17.14
CA LEU A 181 5.41 -24.54 16.41
C LEU A 181 4.48 -25.58 17.04
N GLY A 182 5.02 -26.74 17.41
CA GLY A 182 4.26 -27.78 18.11
C GLY A 182 3.69 -27.29 19.45
N LYS A 183 4.45 -26.51 20.22
CA LYS A 183 3.99 -25.93 21.51
C LYS A 183 2.96 -24.83 21.33
N LEU A 184 3.12 -23.99 20.31
CA LEU A 184 2.15 -22.96 19.95
C LEU A 184 0.81 -23.57 19.57
N LEU A 185 0.82 -24.51 18.62
CA LEU A 185 -0.38 -25.22 18.17
C LEU A 185 -1.04 -26.00 19.30
N LEU A 186 -0.27 -26.50 20.28
CA LEU A 186 -0.79 -27.12 21.50
C LEU A 186 -1.43 -26.10 22.47
N CYS A 187 -0.92 -24.87 22.59
CA CYS A 187 -1.54 -23.81 23.39
C CYS A 187 -2.90 -23.36 22.83
N PHE A 188 -3.12 -23.57 21.52
CA PHE A 188 -4.39 -23.32 20.84
C PHE A 188 -5.33 -24.54 20.84
N LYS A 189 -4.96 -25.69 21.44
CA LYS A 189 -5.85 -26.87 21.53
C LYS A 189 -6.86 -26.75 22.68
N MET A 190 -8.13 -26.65 22.26
CA MET A 190 -9.36 -27.20 22.84
C MET A 190 -9.72 -26.86 24.30
N SER A 191 -10.58 -25.86 24.47
CA SER A 191 -11.70 -25.96 25.43
C SER A 191 -13.01 -26.09 24.64
N ASP A 192 -13.95 -26.89 25.15
CA ASP A 192 -15.25 -27.16 24.50
C ASP A 192 -16.18 -25.93 24.44
N LYS A 193 -15.72 -24.78 24.95
CA LYS A 193 -16.47 -23.50 24.93
C LYS A 193 -15.84 -22.54 23.93
N GLN A 194 -16.50 -22.39 22.78
CA GLN A 194 -16.06 -21.57 21.64
C GLN A 194 -15.69 -20.11 22.01
N THR A 195 -16.43 -19.47 22.92
CA THR A 195 -16.14 -18.09 23.38
C THR A 195 -14.90 -17.99 24.28
N GLU A 196 -14.61 -19.02 25.07
CA GLU A 196 -13.41 -19.06 25.92
C GLU A 196 -12.16 -19.29 25.07
N TRP A 197 -12.29 -20.02 23.96
CA TRP A 197 -11.22 -20.23 22.99
C TRP A 197 -10.78 -18.92 22.32
N ILE A 198 -11.70 -18.12 21.77
CA ILE A 198 -11.37 -16.86 21.07
C ILE A 198 -10.60 -15.90 22.00
N GLU A 199 -11.08 -15.75 23.24
CA GLU A 199 -10.45 -14.86 24.21
C GLU A 199 -9.08 -15.38 24.68
N ASN A 200 -8.95 -16.70 24.86
CA ASN A 200 -7.65 -17.31 25.12
C ASN A 200 -6.69 -17.10 23.94
N CYS A 201 -7.15 -17.25 22.70
CA CYS A 201 -6.34 -17.02 21.50
C CYS A 201 -5.81 -15.59 21.45
N ARG A 202 -6.67 -14.59 21.67
CA ARG A 202 -6.28 -13.18 21.74
C ARG A 202 -5.22 -12.95 22.81
N ARG A 203 -5.44 -13.48 24.01
CA ARG A 203 -4.49 -13.36 25.13
C ARG A 203 -3.13 -13.98 24.83
N GLN A 204 -3.10 -15.15 24.20
CA GLN A 204 -1.85 -15.81 23.82
C GLN A 204 -1.13 -15.05 22.69
N PHE A 205 -1.89 -14.54 21.72
CA PHE A 205 -1.34 -13.67 20.67
C PHE A 205 -0.66 -12.43 21.28
N CYS A 206 -1.34 -11.69 22.17
CA CYS A 206 -0.75 -10.52 22.83
C CYS A 206 0.52 -10.88 23.64
N LYS A 207 0.51 -12.00 24.38
CA LYS A 207 1.68 -12.46 25.12
C LYS A 207 2.86 -12.77 24.20
N MET A 208 2.60 -13.40 23.06
CA MET A 208 3.64 -13.77 22.12
C MET A 208 4.22 -12.54 21.41
N MET A 209 3.36 -11.60 20.99
CA MET A 209 3.79 -10.33 20.39
C MET A 209 4.68 -9.52 21.33
N LYS A 210 4.44 -9.56 22.64
CA LYS A 210 5.28 -8.91 23.66
C LYS A 210 6.59 -9.64 23.95
N ALA A 211 6.59 -10.97 23.91
CA ALA A 211 7.74 -11.77 24.34
C ALA A 211 8.71 -12.10 23.19
N LYS A 212 8.18 -12.56 22.06
CA LYS A 212 8.94 -13.07 20.90
C LYS A 212 8.15 -12.86 19.59
N PRO A 213 8.06 -11.63 19.08
CA PRO A 213 7.27 -11.31 17.88
C PRO A 213 7.78 -12.04 16.62
N ASP A 214 9.09 -12.31 16.52
CA ASP A 214 9.70 -12.96 15.36
C ASP A 214 9.19 -14.40 15.11
N ILE A 215 8.61 -15.03 16.14
CA ILE A 215 8.01 -16.36 16.03
C ILE A 215 6.68 -16.30 15.25
N ILE A 216 5.98 -15.17 15.30
CA ILE A 216 4.74 -14.97 14.54
C ILE A 216 5.11 -14.54 13.11
N SER A 217 5.67 -15.48 12.36
CA SER A 217 6.12 -15.29 10.99
C SER A 217 5.87 -16.54 10.15
N GLY A 218 5.88 -16.38 8.83
CA GLY A 218 5.82 -17.48 7.86
C GLY A 218 4.64 -18.44 8.06
N SER A 219 4.94 -19.74 8.05
CA SER A 219 3.94 -20.82 8.16
C SER A 219 3.19 -20.82 9.49
N THR A 220 3.82 -20.38 10.58
CA THR A 220 3.18 -20.27 11.90
C THR A 220 2.01 -19.28 11.85
N LEU A 221 2.24 -18.10 11.28
CA LEU A 221 1.20 -17.07 11.16
C LEU A 221 0.06 -17.53 10.23
N LEU A 222 0.40 -18.17 9.10
CA LEU A 222 -0.55 -18.74 8.16
C LEU A 222 -1.55 -19.66 8.88
N GLU A 223 -1.06 -20.66 9.61
CA GLU A 223 -1.93 -21.62 10.30
C GLU A 223 -2.81 -20.96 11.38
N LEU A 224 -2.26 -19.99 12.09
CA LEU A 224 -2.98 -19.27 13.14
C LEU A 224 -4.11 -18.43 12.54
N LEU A 225 -3.86 -17.71 11.45
CA LEU A 225 -4.87 -16.92 10.76
C LEU A 225 -5.97 -17.80 10.17
N GLU A 226 -5.61 -18.89 9.47
CA GLU A 226 -6.58 -19.81 8.87
C GLU A 226 -7.50 -20.41 9.95
N LYS A 227 -6.94 -20.92 11.05
CA LYS A 227 -7.73 -21.51 12.14
C LYS A 227 -8.59 -20.45 12.84
N PHE A 228 -8.04 -19.27 13.13
CA PHE A 228 -8.79 -18.24 13.85
C PHE A 228 -9.96 -17.70 13.05
N VAL A 229 -9.76 -17.39 11.77
CA VAL A 229 -10.84 -16.92 10.89
C VAL A 229 -11.90 -17.99 10.65
N LEU A 230 -11.50 -19.26 10.51
CA LEU A 230 -12.45 -20.37 10.43
C LEU A 230 -13.37 -20.40 11.66
N HIS A 231 -12.80 -20.39 12.87
CA HIS A 231 -13.58 -20.42 14.12
C HIS A 231 -14.48 -19.19 14.28
N LEU A 232 -14.01 -17.98 13.91
CA LEU A 232 -14.86 -16.79 13.93
C LEU A 232 -16.02 -16.89 12.94
N SER A 233 -15.78 -17.44 11.75
CA SER A 233 -16.82 -17.58 10.73
C SER A 233 -17.86 -18.64 11.09
N GLU A 234 -17.51 -19.66 11.87
CA GLU A 234 -18.48 -20.67 12.34
C GLU A 234 -19.39 -20.11 13.45
N ASN A 235 -18.92 -19.13 14.22
CA ASN A 235 -19.69 -18.47 15.26
C ASN A 235 -20.59 -17.36 14.67
N LEU A 236 -21.91 -17.62 14.61
CA LEU A 236 -22.88 -16.67 14.07
C LEU A 236 -22.91 -15.31 14.80
N SER A 237 -22.57 -15.27 16.10
CA SER A 237 -22.49 -14.02 16.87
C SER A 237 -21.35 -13.10 16.44
N GLU A 238 -20.27 -13.67 15.88
CA GLU A 238 -19.10 -12.92 15.42
C GLU A 238 -19.22 -12.52 13.95
N CYS A 239 -20.16 -13.12 13.22
CA CYS A 239 -20.41 -12.81 11.81
C CYS A 239 -21.19 -11.50 11.68
N TYR A 240 -20.56 -10.50 11.07
CA TYR A 240 -21.17 -9.20 10.82
C TYR A 240 -21.89 -9.13 9.46
N PHE A 241 -21.39 -9.86 8.46
CA PHE A 241 -21.97 -9.93 7.13
C PHE A 241 -22.62 -11.30 6.88
N PRO A 242 -23.69 -11.35 6.06
CA PRO A 242 -24.34 -12.62 5.73
C PRO A 242 -23.41 -13.51 4.91
N SER A 243 -23.62 -14.83 5.01
CA SER A 243 -22.95 -15.79 4.13
C SER A 243 -23.41 -15.59 2.68
N VAL A 244 -22.48 -15.65 1.74
CA VAL A 244 -22.74 -15.60 0.30
C VAL A 244 -22.22 -16.89 -0.31
N GLU A 245 -23.11 -17.69 -0.91
CA GLU A 245 -22.71 -18.92 -1.57
C GLU A 245 -21.93 -18.62 -2.85
N TYR A 246 -20.69 -19.08 -2.90
CA TYR A 246 -19.82 -18.93 -4.08
C TYR A 246 -19.40 -20.31 -4.60
N THR A 247 -19.98 -20.71 -5.74
CA THR A 247 -19.79 -22.04 -6.35
C THR A 247 -19.01 -22.01 -7.67
N ALA A 248 -18.43 -20.86 -8.03
CA ALA A 248 -17.73 -20.73 -9.30
C ALA A 248 -16.40 -21.49 -9.30
N THR A 249 -16.16 -22.23 -10.38
CA THR A 249 -14.92 -22.96 -10.66
C THR A 249 -13.97 -22.12 -11.50
N ASP A 250 -12.69 -22.49 -11.56
CA ASP A 250 -11.68 -21.81 -12.38
C ASP A 250 -12.13 -21.65 -13.84
N ALA A 251 -12.84 -22.64 -14.39
CA ALA A 251 -13.38 -22.58 -15.76
C ALA A 251 -14.39 -21.44 -15.95
N ASN A 252 -15.14 -21.07 -14.91
CA ASN A 252 -16.11 -20.00 -14.96
C ASN A 252 -15.46 -18.61 -15.03
N VAL A 253 -14.26 -18.46 -14.48
CA VAL A 253 -13.60 -17.17 -14.30
C VAL A 253 -12.46 -16.95 -15.30
N LYS A 254 -12.02 -17.98 -16.02
CA LYS A 254 -10.99 -17.89 -17.07
C LYS A 254 -11.28 -16.82 -18.13
N ASN A 255 -12.56 -16.62 -18.46
CA ASN A 255 -13.01 -15.66 -19.46
C ASN A 255 -13.07 -14.21 -18.96
N GLU A 256 -12.93 -13.97 -17.66
CA GLU A 256 -12.90 -12.63 -17.09
C GLU A 256 -11.50 -12.01 -17.32
N SER A 257 -11.44 -10.76 -17.75
CA SER A 257 -10.20 -10.02 -17.98
C SER A 257 -9.93 -9.04 -16.84
N LEU A 258 -8.72 -9.07 -16.29
CA LEU A 258 -8.25 -8.07 -15.32
C LEU A 258 -7.75 -6.83 -16.04
N SER A 259 -7.85 -5.66 -15.38
CA SER A 259 -7.32 -4.40 -15.91
C SER A 259 -5.79 -4.44 -16.05
N SER A 260 -5.23 -3.56 -16.88
CA SER A 260 -3.77 -3.40 -17.01
C SER A 260 -3.12 -3.03 -15.67
N VAL A 261 -3.77 -2.19 -14.88
CA VAL A 261 -3.37 -1.81 -13.52
C VAL A 261 -3.23 -3.05 -12.62
N GLN A 262 -4.26 -3.91 -12.59
CA GLN A 262 -4.22 -5.15 -11.80
C GLN A 262 -3.13 -6.12 -12.29
N GLN A 263 -2.93 -6.23 -13.61
CA GLN A 263 -1.86 -7.08 -14.17
C GLN A 263 -0.46 -6.60 -13.75
N LEU A 264 -0.22 -5.29 -13.74
CA LEU A 264 1.03 -4.73 -13.22
C LEU A 264 1.17 -4.95 -11.71
N GLY A 265 0.08 -4.80 -10.93
CA GLY A 265 0.05 -5.10 -9.50
C GLY A 265 0.38 -6.55 -9.17
N ILE A 266 -0.10 -7.50 -9.99
CA ILE A 266 0.26 -8.93 -9.90
C ILE A 266 1.77 -9.10 -10.13
N LYS A 267 2.34 -8.53 -11.20
CA LYS A 267 3.77 -8.63 -11.51
C LYS A 267 4.63 -8.05 -10.38
N MET A 268 4.22 -6.92 -9.83
CA MET A 268 4.88 -6.27 -8.69
C MET A 268 4.84 -7.17 -7.44
N THR A 269 3.67 -7.73 -7.13
CA THR A 269 3.48 -8.66 -6.00
C THR A 269 4.36 -9.90 -6.14
N VAL A 270 4.37 -10.52 -7.33
CA VAL A 270 5.17 -11.73 -7.58
C VAL A 270 6.67 -11.43 -7.50
N ARG A 271 7.12 -10.28 -8.03
CA ARG A 271 8.52 -9.85 -7.92
C ARG A 271 8.95 -9.71 -6.46
N TYR A 272 8.14 -9.04 -5.64
CA TYR A 272 8.43 -8.84 -4.22
C TYR A 272 8.35 -10.14 -3.41
N GLY A 273 7.32 -10.97 -3.64
CA GLY A 273 7.23 -12.27 -2.98
C GLY A 273 8.34 -13.25 -3.38
N LYS A 274 8.89 -13.15 -4.60
CA LYS A 274 10.10 -13.88 -5.01
C LYS A 274 11.34 -13.36 -4.28
N PHE A 275 11.48 -12.03 -4.17
CA PHE A 275 12.58 -11.40 -3.42
C PHE A 275 12.60 -11.86 -1.95
N LEU A 276 11.43 -11.95 -1.31
CA LEU A 276 11.28 -12.47 0.06
C LEU A 276 11.33 -14.00 0.17
N ASN A 277 11.51 -14.73 -0.93
CA ASN A 277 11.47 -16.20 -0.99
C ASN A 277 10.14 -16.84 -0.51
N LEU A 278 9.02 -16.14 -0.67
CA LEU A 278 7.68 -16.61 -0.28
C LEU A 278 6.92 -17.24 -1.45
N LEU A 279 7.21 -16.80 -2.68
CA LEU A 279 6.48 -17.20 -3.88
C LEU A 279 7.35 -17.96 -4.89
N LYS A 280 6.73 -18.86 -5.64
CA LYS A 280 7.33 -19.66 -6.71
C LYS A 280 6.98 -19.10 -8.09
N ASP A 281 7.54 -19.69 -9.15
CA ASP A 281 7.32 -19.23 -10.53
C ASP A 281 5.87 -19.36 -11.03
N SER A 282 5.05 -20.27 -10.48
CA SER A 282 3.63 -20.40 -10.84
C SER A 282 2.73 -19.32 -10.24
N ALA A 283 3.26 -18.53 -9.29
CA ALA A 283 2.46 -17.63 -8.45
C ALA A 283 1.71 -16.54 -9.23
N GLU A 284 2.21 -16.14 -10.40
CA GLU A 284 1.54 -15.14 -11.24
C GLU A 284 0.17 -15.64 -11.74
N ASN A 285 0.11 -16.88 -12.21
CA ASN A 285 -1.14 -17.50 -12.69
C ASN A 285 -2.11 -17.73 -11.53
N ASP A 286 -1.59 -18.18 -10.38
CA ASP A 286 -2.40 -18.44 -9.20
C ASP A 286 -3.02 -17.14 -8.66
N LEU A 287 -2.22 -16.08 -8.49
CA LEU A 287 -2.71 -14.76 -8.06
C LEU A 287 -3.70 -14.16 -9.05
N THR A 288 -3.45 -14.31 -10.36
CA THR A 288 -4.38 -13.89 -11.41
C THR A 288 -5.74 -14.56 -11.23
N LEU A 289 -5.78 -15.87 -11.00
CA LEU A 289 -7.02 -16.59 -10.77
C LEU A 289 -7.70 -16.11 -9.48
N ILE A 290 -6.97 -15.93 -8.38
CA ILE A 290 -7.53 -15.46 -7.11
C ILE A 290 -8.23 -14.12 -7.28
N LEU A 291 -7.58 -13.15 -7.93
CA LEU A 291 -8.15 -11.82 -8.15
C LEU A 291 -9.41 -11.86 -9.01
N LYS A 292 -9.42 -12.68 -10.07
CA LYS A 292 -10.62 -12.90 -10.87
C LYS A 292 -11.77 -13.51 -10.04
N HIS A 293 -11.46 -14.52 -9.21
CA HIS A 293 -12.46 -15.11 -8.30
C HIS A 293 -12.99 -14.07 -7.29
N CYS A 294 -12.13 -13.20 -6.77
CA CYS A 294 -12.52 -12.12 -5.87
C CYS A 294 -13.43 -11.11 -6.58
N GLU A 295 -13.07 -10.66 -7.78
CA GLU A 295 -13.88 -9.72 -8.55
C GLU A 295 -15.29 -10.28 -8.79
N ARG A 296 -15.39 -11.54 -9.20
CA ARG A 296 -16.68 -12.22 -9.38
C ARG A 296 -17.47 -12.35 -8.08
N PHE A 297 -16.81 -12.72 -6.98
CA PHE A 297 -17.43 -12.84 -5.66
C PHE A 297 -17.95 -11.49 -5.13
N LEU A 298 -17.19 -10.42 -5.34
CA LEU A 298 -17.54 -9.07 -4.89
C LEU A 298 -18.64 -8.46 -5.76
N LYS A 299 -18.68 -8.72 -7.07
CA LYS A 299 -19.78 -8.31 -7.97
C LYS A 299 -21.15 -8.80 -7.50
N GLN A 300 -21.24 -9.96 -6.84
CA GLN A 300 -22.49 -10.47 -6.25
C GLN A 300 -23.00 -9.63 -5.07
N GLN A 301 -22.13 -8.80 -4.50
CA GLN A 301 -22.40 -7.97 -3.33
C GLN A 301 -22.47 -6.47 -3.68
N GLN A 302 -22.34 -6.11 -4.96
CA GLN A 302 -22.41 -4.74 -5.42
C GLN A 302 -23.85 -4.29 -5.68
N ALA A 303 -24.10 -3.00 -5.50
CA ALA A 303 -25.34 -2.33 -5.88
C ALA A 303 -25.12 -1.51 -7.17
N PRO A 304 -26.13 -1.41 -8.06
CA PRO A 304 -26.02 -0.55 -9.22
C PRO A 304 -26.04 0.92 -8.78
N VAL A 305 -24.96 1.65 -9.07
CA VAL A 305 -24.86 3.10 -8.82
C VAL A 305 -24.71 3.83 -10.16
N LYS A 306 -25.46 4.91 -10.34
CA LYS A 306 -25.31 5.81 -11.48
C LYS A 306 -24.57 7.05 -10.99
N SER A 307 -23.28 7.17 -11.32
CA SER A 307 -22.45 8.31 -10.95
C SER A 307 -21.67 8.83 -12.16
N SER A 308 -21.38 10.14 -12.17
CA SER A 308 -20.48 10.76 -13.13
C SER A 308 -19.00 10.49 -12.84
N LEU A 309 -18.68 10.03 -11.63
CA LEU A 309 -17.31 9.71 -11.21
C LEU A 309 -16.83 8.39 -11.86
N LEU A 310 -15.68 8.42 -12.53
CA LEU A 310 -15.07 7.27 -13.19
C LEU A 310 -14.80 6.12 -12.22
N CYS A 311 -14.37 6.42 -10.99
CA CYS A 311 -14.09 5.41 -9.96
C CYS A 311 -15.34 4.64 -9.51
N LEU A 312 -16.55 5.16 -9.77
CA LEU A 312 -17.82 4.54 -9.41
C LEU A 312 -18.56 3.89 -10.61
N GLN A 313 -18.01 3.97 -11.83
CA GLN A 313 -18.65 3.45 -13.05
C GLN A 313 -18.42 1.96 -13.29
N GLY A 314 -17.67 1.27 -12.43
CA GLY A 314 -17.34 -0.13 -12.63
C GLY A 314 -16.74 -0.80 -11.40
N THR A 315 -15.84 -1.73 -11.66
CA THR A 315 -15.07 -2.43 -10.63
C THR A 315 -14.11 -1.48 -9.92
N TYR A 316 -13.55 -1.94 -8.81
CA TYR A 316 -12.55 -1.17 -8.07
C TYR A 316 -11.39 -0.79 -9.00
N ALA A 317 -11.06 0.51 -9.05
CA ALA A 317 -10.11 1.05 -10.01
C ALA A 317 -8.65 0.61 -9.75
N GLY A 318 -8.31 0.39 -8.48
CA GLY A 318 -6.95 0.04 -8.04
C GLY A 318 -6.66 -1.46 -8.01
N HIS A 319 -5.50 -1.80 -7.47
CA HIS A 319 -5.10 -3.18 -7.22
C HIS A 319 -5.53 -3.65 -5.82
N ASP A 320 -5.83 -4.94 -5.67
CA ASP A 320 -6.21 -5.50 -4.37
C ASP A 320 -4.96 -5.88 -3.56
N TRP A 321 -4.41 -4.88 -2.86
CA TRP A 321 -3.22 -5.03 -2.02
C TRP A 321 -3.44 -5.96 -0.83
N PHE A 322 -4.67 -6.04 -0.31
CA PHE A 322 -4.99 -6.95 0.78
C PHE A 322 -4.95 -8.41 0.33
N VAL A 323 -5.60 -8.74 -0.80
CA VAL A 323 -5.55 -10.10 -1.38
C VAL A 323 -4.12 -10.49 -1.74
N SER A 324 -3.34 -9.55 -2.29
CA SER A 324 -1.92 -9.76 -2.62
C SER A 324 -1.07 -10.05 -1.38
N SER A 325 -1.27 -9.29 -0.31
CA SER A 325 -0.61 -9.51 0.98
C SER A 325 -1.01 -10.86 1.59
N LEU A 326 -2.30 -11.20 1.55
CA LEU A 326 -2.79 -12.47 2.06
C LEU A 326 -2.22 -13.66 1.27
N PHE A 327 -2.15 -13.56 -0.06
CA PHE A 327 -1.58 -14.60 -0.91
C PHE A 327 -0.10 -14.87 -0.56
N MET A 328 0.66 -13.82 -0.26
CA MET A 328 2.05 -13.94 0.23
C MET A 328 2.13 -14.55 1.64
N ILE A 329 1.24 -14.16 2.56
CA ILE A 329 1.12 -14.78 3.91
C ILE A 329 0.78 -16.28 3.77
N MET A 330 -0.05 -16.63 2.79
CA MET A 330 -0.45 -18.00 2.47
C MET A 330 0.60 -18.77 1.65
N LEU A 331 1.82 -18.22 1.50
CA LEU A 331 2.94 -18.84 0.79
C LEU A 331 2.62 -19.24 -0.67
N GLY A 332 1.75 -18.47 -1.32
CA GLY A 332 1.34 -18.70 -2.70
C GLY A 332 0.29 -19.81 -2.88
N ASP A 333 -0.34 -20.29 -1.80
CA ASP A 333 -1.39 -21.32 -1.87
C ASP A 333 -2.74 -20.71 -2.27
N LYS A 334 -3.18 -21.00 -3.50
CA LYS A 334 -4.41 -20.47 -4.10
C LYS A 334 -5.66 -20.88 -3.32
N GLU A 335 -5.80 -22.18 -3.05
CA GLU A 335 -6.98 -22.75 -2.42
C GLU A 335 -7.14 -22.26 -0.97
N LYS A 336 -6.04 -22.18 -0.20
CA LYS A 336 -6.06 -21.59 1.15
C LYS A 336 -6.46 -20.12 1.13
N THR A 337 -5.89 -19.35 0.20
CA THR A 337 -6.19 -17.91 0.08
C THR A 337 -7.67 -17.69 -0.21
N LEU A 338 -8.25 -18.43 -1.17
CA LEU A 338 -9.68 -18.32 -1.50
C LEU A 338 -10.58 -18.74 -0.34
N ARG A 339 -10.29 -19.87 0.33
CA ARG A 339 -11.06 -20.32 1.50
C ARG A 339 -11.02 -19.28 2.62
N PHE A 340 -9.84 -18.73 2.91
CA PHE A 340 -9.67 -17.68 3.90
C PHE A 340 -10.52 -16.45 3.54
N LEU A 341 -10.42 -15.93 2.30
CA LEU A 341 -11.15 -14.73 1.89
C LEU A 341 -12.67 -14.90 1.99
N GLN A 342 -13.20 -16.06 1.62
CA GLN A 342 -14.62 -16.38 1.76
C GLN A 342 -15.07 -16.34 3.22
N GLN A 343 -14.30 -16.96 4.13
CA GLN A 343 -14.62 -16.96 5.56
C GLN A 343 -14.45 -15.56 6.17
N PHE A 344 -13.35 -14.89 5.83
CA PHE A 344 -13.01 -13.55 6.28
C PHE A 344 -14.06 -12.53 5.87
N SER A 345 -14.67 -12.68 4.68
CA SER A 345 -15.72 -11.80 4.18
C SER A 345 -16.95 -11.68 5.10
N ARG A 346 -17.13 -12.62 6.04
CA ARG A 346 -18.24 -12.61 7.01
C ARG A 346 -17.94 -11.74 8.24
N LEU A 347 -16.67 -11.41 8.47
CA LEU A 347 -16.20 -10.69 9.65
C LEU A 347 -16.24 -9.18 9.43
N LEU A 348 -16.41 -8.41 10.52
CA LEU A 348 -16.34 -6.94 10.47
C LEU A 348 -14.98 -6.45 9.98
N THR A 349 -13.89 -7.10 10.37
CA THR A 349 -12.52 -6.72 9.97
C THR A 349 -12.34 -6.66 8.45
N SER A 350 -13.09 -7.47 7.69
CA SER A 350 -13.06 -7.42 6.22
C SER A 350 -13.56 -6.11 5.63
N ALA A 351 -14.38 -5.34 6.35
CA ALA A 351 -14.82 -4.01 5.91
C ALA A 351 -13.67 -2.98 5.88
N PHE A 352 -12.64 -3.18 6.70
CA PHE A 352 -11.59 -2.18 6.94
C PHE A 352 -10.23 -2.59 6.36
N LEU A 353 -9.92 -3.88 6.32
CA LEU A 353 -8.68 -4.38 5.71
C LEU A 353 -8.83 -4.66 4.20
N TRP A 354 -9.99 -5.15 3.76
CA TRP A 354 -10.21 -5.53 2.36
C TRP A 354 -11.00 -4.45 1.61
N LEU A 355 -10.33 -3.36 1.25
CA LEU A 355 -10.98 -2.16 0.70
C LEU A 355 -11.91 -2.42 -0.51
N PRO A 356 -11.52 -3.21 -1.53
CA PRO A 356 -12.41 -3.50 -2.66
C PRO A 356 -13.74 -4.14 -2.28
N ARG A 357 -13.82 -4.77 -1.10
CA ARG A 357 -15.02 -5.46 -0.64
C ARG A 357 -16.22 -4.53 -0.42
N LEU A 358 -15.97 -3.32 0.08
CA LEU A 358 -17.02 -2.34 0.31
C LEU A 358 -17.18 -1.33 -0.84
N HIS A 359 -16.37 -1.46 -1.90
CA HIS A 359 -16.54 -0.70 -3.12
C HIS A 359 -17.93 -0.94 -3.75
N ILE A 360 -18.77 0.08 -3.74
CA ILE A 360 -20.14 0.05 -4.27
C ILE A 360 -20.98 -1.10 -3.67
N SER A 361 -20.73 -1.46 -2.41
CA SER A 361 -21.37 -2.62 -1.79
C SER A 361 -22.80 -2.34 -1.33
N ARG A 362 -23.73 -3.29 -1.57
CA ARG A 362 -25.13 -3.23 -1.09
C ARG A 362 -25.28 -3.14 0.43
N TYR A 363 -24.19 -3.34 1.18
CA TYR A 363 -24.18 -3.25 2.64
C TYR A 363 -24.04 -1.80 3.14
N LEU A 364 -23.63 -0.87 2.29
CA LEU A 364 -23.49 0.55 2.64
C LEU A 364 -24.79 1.34 2.40
N ALA A 365 -24.93 2.47 3.10
CA ALA A 365 -26.03 3.40 2.89
C ALA A 365 -25.97 4.05 1.50
N THR A 366 -27.12 4.38 0.94
CA THR A 366 -27.23 4.98 -0.40
C THR A 366 -26.41 6.25 -0.53
N ASP A 367 -26.47 7.15 0.46
CA ASP A 367 -25.70 8.40 0.47
C ASP A 367 -24.18 8.13 0.44
N THR A 368 -23.71 7.13 1.18
CA THR A 368 -22.30 6.72 1.18
C THR A 368 -21.89 6.15 -0.18
N LEU A 369 -22.75 5.34 -0.79
CA LEU A 369 -22.50 4.74 -2.11
C LEU A 369 -22.38 5.80 -3.21
N GLU A 370 -23.26 6.80 -3.22
CA GLU A 370 -23.23 7.88 -4.20
C GLU A 370 -22.02 8.80 -4.02
N SER A 371 -21.56 8.99 -2.77
CA SER A 371 -20.36 9.78 -2.47
C SER A 371 -19.05 9.10 -2.87
N GLY A 372 -19.03 7.77 -2.96
CA GLY A 372 -17.82 6.97 -3.17
C GLY A 372 -16.84 6.96 -1.99
N ILE A 373 -17.20 7.55 -0.85
CA ILE A 373 -16.31 7.64 0.32
C ILE A 373 -16.30 6.30 1.07
N HIS A 374 -15.13 5.68 1.14
CA HIS A 374 -14.96 4.39 1.84
C HIS A 374 -15.04 4.53 3.37
N PRO A 375 -15.57 3.53 4.12
CA PRO A 375 -15.63 3.56 5.59
C PRO A 375 -14.30 3.76 6.31
N VAL A 376 -13.20 3.31 5.72
CA VAL A 376 -11.86 3.60 6.24
C VAL A 376 -11.62 5.10 6.38
N TYR A 377 -12.13 5.92 5.45
CA TYR A 377 -12.01 7.37 5.54
C TYR A 377 -12.92 7.95 6.64
N PHE A 378 -14.23 7.81 6.53
CA PHE A 378 -15.13 8.49 7.47
C PHE A 378 -15.18 7.86 8.87
N CYS A 379 -14.68 6.64 9.06
CA CYS A 379 -14.50 6.03 10.39
C CYS A 379 -13.03 6.01 10.82
N SER A 380 -12.18 5.18 10.19
CA SER A 380 -10.82 4.96 10.71
C SER A 380 -10.02 6.27 10.73
N THR A 381 -9.95 7.02 9.63
CA THR A 381 -9.15 8.24 9.60
C THR A 381 -9.75 9.38 10.42
N HIS A 382 -11.09 9.45 10.52
CA HIS A 382 -11.76 10.36 11.48
C HIS A 382 -11.29 10.11 12.93
N TYR A 383 -11.31 8.84 13.36
CA TYR A 383 -10.86 8.46 14.69
C TYR A 383 -9.36 8.67 14.90
N ILE A 384 -8.54 8.46 13.86
CA ILE A 384 -7.11 8.78 13.91
C ILE A 384 -6.92 10.27 14.20
N GLU A 385 -7.60 11.18 13.49
CA GLU A 385 -7.46 12.62 13.74
C GLU A 385 -7.91 13.02 15.15
N MET A 386 -9.03 12.45 15.62
CA MET A 386 -9.53 12.74 16.96
C MET A 386 -8.59 12.24 18.06
N LEU A 387 -8.10 10.99 17.96
CA LEU A 387 -7.19 10.42 18.95
C LEU A 387 -5.83 11.11 18.89
N LEU A 388 -5.34 11.48 17.70
CA LEU A 388 -4.06 12.18 17.55
C LEU A 388 -4.07 13.52 18.27
N LYS A 389 -5.19 14.25 18.20
CA LYS A 389 -5.37 15.52 18.93
C LYS A 389 -5.26 15.35 20.45
N VAL A 390 -5.70 14.22 20.99
CA VAL A 390 -5.72 13.95 22.44
C VAL A 390 -4.40 13.33 22.90
N GLU A 391 -3.93 12.29 22.22
CA GLU A 391 -2.81 11.45 22.66
C GLU A 391 -1.45 11.97 22.21
N VAL A 392 -1.37 12.65 21.07
CA VAL A 392 -0.11 13.16 20.48
C VAL A 392 -0.29 14.60 19.97
N PRO A 393 -0.65 15.57 20.84
CA PRO A 393 -1.08 16.91 20.42
C PRO A 393 -0.03 17.73 19.67
N LEU A 394 1.26 17.47 19.93
CA LEU A 394 2.36 18.11 19.21
C LEU A 394 2.37 17.71 17.73
N VAL A 395 2.15 16.43 17.45
CA VAL A 395 2.04 15.92 16.08
C VAL A 395 0.79 16.48 15.41
N PHE A 396 -0.35 16.49 16.10
CA PHE A 396 -1.57 17.12 15.58
C PHE A 396 -1.35 18.60 15.19
N SER A 397 -0.64 19.35 16.03
CA SER A 397 -0.31 20.75 15.77
C SER A 397 0.64 20.90 14.57
N ALA A 398 1.61 20.00 14.41
CA ALA A 398 2.51 19.98 13.26
C ALA A 398 1.74 19.83 11.94
N PHE A 399 0.81 18.87 11.84
CA PHE A 399 -0.06 18.73 10.66
C PHE A 399 -0.87 20.00 10.37
N HIS A 400 -1.45 20.60 11.41
CA HIS A 400 -2.21 21.84 11.25
C HIS A 400 -1.35 22.99 10.70
N MET A 401 -0.12 23.13 11.20
CA MET A 401 0.83 24.15 10.74
C MET A 401 1.33 23.88 9.31
N SER A 402 1.47 22.61 8.92
CA SER A 402 1.85 22.23 7.56
C SER A 402 0.71 22.28 6.54
N GLY A 403 -0.53 22.49 6.99
CA GLY A 403 -1.68 22.74 6.11
C GLY A 403 -2.25 21.51 5.40
N PHE A 404 -2.09 20.31 5.98
CA PHE A 404 -2.69 19.09 5.46
C PHE A 404 -3.13 18.15 6.59
N ALA A 405 -4.03 17.22 6.29
CA ALA A 405 -4.67 16.39 7.30
C ALA A 405 -3.91 15.06 7.53
N PRO A 406 -3.78 14.58 8.78
CA PRO A 406 -3.19 13.26 9.07
C PRO A 406 -3.92 12.12 8.34
N SER A 407 -5.24 12.26 8.13
CA SER A 407 -6.05 11.30 7.39
C SER A 407 -5.54 11.01 5.99
N GLN A 408 -4.96 12.00 5.29
CA GLN A 408 -4.42 11.80 3.94
C GLN A 408 -3.23 10.84 3.93
N ILE A 409 -2.38 10.91 4.95
CA ILE A 409 -1.22 10.04 5.10
C ILE A 409 -1.66 8.64 5.53
N CYS A 410 -2.50 8.53 6.56
CA CYS A 410 -2.97 7.23 7.03
C CYS A 410 -3.82 6.50 5.99
N LEU A 411 -4.62 7.22 5.20
CA LEU A 411 -5.40 6.59 4.15
C LEU A 411 -4.48 5.91 3.14
N GLN A 412 -3.42 6.59 2.69
CA GLN A 412 -2.42 6.02 1.78
C GLN A 412 -1.73 4.80 2.39
N TRP A 413 -1.31 4.88 3.66
CA TRP A 413 -0.71 3.72 4.34
C TRP A 413 -1.68 2.53 4.41
N ILE A 414 -2.94 2.77 4.75
CA ILE A 414 -3.94 1.71 4.91
C ILE A 414 -4.34 1.09 3.56
N THR A 415 -4.57 1.90 2.52
CA THR A 415 -5.05 1.43 1.21
C THR A 415 -4.10 0.45 0.55
N GLN A 416 -2.78 0.62 0.76
CA GLN A 416 -1.75 -0.27 0.25
C GLN A 416 -1.17 -1.23 1.30
N CYS A 417 -1.89 -1.47 2.41
CA CYS A 417 -1.46 -2.38 3.49
C CYS A 417 -0.03 -2.09 4.01
N PHE A 418 0.38 -0.82 4.05
CA PHE A 418 1.71 -0.34 4.46
C PHE A 418 2.88 -0.81 3.59
N TRP A 419 2.63 -1.32 2.38
CA TRP A 419 3.68 -1.59 1.41
C TRP A 419 4.51 -0.33 1.16
N ASN A 420 5.84 -0.47 1.03
CA ASN A 420 6.85 0.60 0.99
C ASN A 420 7.13 1.36 2.30
N TYR A 421 6.33 1.16 3.35
CA TYR A 421 6.49 1.87 4.62
C TYR A 421 7.00 0.96 5.73
N LEU A 422 6.53 -0.27 5.78
CA LEU A 422 6.90 -1.28 6.77
C LEU A 422 7.63 -2.44 6.11
N ASP A 423 8.53 -3.08 6.87
CA ASP A 423 9.09 -4.38 6.48
C ASP A 423 7.98 -5.44 6.46
N TRP A 424 8.16 -6.49 5.65
CA TRP A 424 7.16 -7.52 5.42
C TRP A 424 6.64 -8.15 6.71
N ILE A 425 7.53 -8.37 7.69
CA ILE A 425 7.16 -8.92 8.99
C ILE A 425 6.18 -8.01 9.75
N GLU A 426 6.37 -6.70 9.69
CA GLU A 426 5.51 -5.72 10.35
C GLU A 426 4.17 -5.56 9.61
N ILE A 427 4.15 -5.70 8.28
CA ILE A 427 2.90 -5.80 7.50
C ILE A 427 2.09 -7.03 7.95
N CYS A 428 2.76 -8.17 8.12
CA CYS A 428 2.15 -9.39 8.62
C CYS A 428 1.58 -9.20 10.05
N HIS A 429 2.34 -8.54 10.93
CA HIS A 429 1.89 -8.22 12.29
C HIS A 429 0.73 -7.22 12.30
N TYR A 430 0.71 -6.23 11.41
CA TYR A 430 -0.41 -5.30 11.25
C TYR A 430 -1.70 -6.04 10.89
N ILE A 431 -1.66 -6.88 9.85
CA ILE A 431 -2.82 -7.68 9.42
C ILE A 431 -3.25 -8.62 10.55
N ALA A 432 -2.32 -9.35 11.15
CA ALA A 432 -2.61 -10.26 12.25
C ALA A 432 -3.27 -9.55 13.43
N THR A 433 -2.73 -8.42 13.86
CA THR A 433 -3.25 -7.64 14.99
C THR A 433 -4.70 -7.20 14.72
N CYS A 434 -4.99 -6.69 13.53
CA CYS A 434 -6.34 -6.29 13.15
C CYS A 434 -7.31 -7.49 13.06
N VAL A 435 -6.85 -8.67 12.61
CA VAL A 435 -7.66 -9.89 12.58
C VAL A 435 -7.93 -10.42 13.99
N PHE A 436 -6.90 -10.56 14.84
CA PHE A 436 -7.04 -11.13 16.17
C PHE A 436 -7.79 -10.21 17.14
N LEU A 437 -7.43 -8.93 17.18
CA LEU A 437 -7.89 -8.00 18.23
C LEU A 437 -9.06 -7.10 17.79
N GLY A 438 -9.26 -6.94 16.48
CA GLY A 438 -10.38 -6.21 15.89
C GLY A 438 -9.94 -5.08 14.96
N PRO A 439 -10.88 -4.54 14.15
CA PRO A 439 -10.57 -3.50 13.16
C PRO A 439 -10.16 -2.16 13.79
N ASP A 440 -10.55 -1.90 15.04
CA ASP A 440 -10.17 -0.68 15.77
C ASP A 440 -8.67 -0.57 16.02
N TYR A 441 -7.95 -1.71 16.05
CA TYR A 441 -6.49 -1.70 16.11
C TYR A 441 -5.81 -1.08 14.88
N GLN A 442 -6.51 -0.97 13.74
CA GLN A 442 -6.02 -0.19 12.59
C GLN A 442 -5.81 1.28 12.98
N VAL A 443 -6.71 1.85 13.79
CA VAL A 443 -6.60 3.22 14.31
C VAL A 443 -5.45 3.31 15.31
N TYR A 444 -5.37 2.38 16.26
CA TYR A 444 -4.35 2.40 17.32
C TYR A 444 -2.93 2.24 16.77
N ILE A 445 -2.74 1.41 15.74
CA ILE A 445 -1.45 1.27 15.05
C ILE A 445 -1.04 2.59 14.40
N CYS A 446 -1.96 3.28 13.72
CA CYS A 446 -1.65 4.60 13.13
C CYS A 446 -1.27 5.63 14.21
N ILE A 447 -1.95 5.64 15.35
CA ILE A 447 -1.60 6.51 16.49
C ILE A 447 -0.23 6.14 17.06
N ALA A 448 0.09 4.85 17.17
CA ALA A 448 1.39 4.37 17.61
C ALA A 448 2.51 4.80 16.64
N ILE A 449 2.28 4.72 15.33
CA ILE A 449 3.23 5.19 14.31
C ILE A 449 3.48 6.70 14.47
N PHE A 450 2.44 7.51 14.64
CA PHE A 450 2.63 8.94 14.85
C PHE A 450 3.35 9.28 16.15
N LYS A 451 3.13 8.49 17.21
CA LYS A 451 3.87 8.63 18.46
C LYS A 451 5.35 8.28 18.27
N HIS A 452 5.65 7.23 17.51
CA HIS A 452 7.02 6.84 17.14
C HIS A 452 7.73 7.94 16.37
N LEU A 453 7.08 8.49 15.34
CA LEU A 453 7.63 9.52 14.46
C LEU A 453 7.59 10.94 15.06
N GLN A 454 7.21 11.11 16.33
CA GLN A 454 6.93 12.45 16.88
C GLN A 454 8.12 13.42 16.70
N GLN A 455 9.35 12.98 16.94
CA GLN A 455 10.53 13.84 16.80
C GLN A 455 10.79 14.20 15.34
N ASP A 456 10.75 13.22 14.45
CA ASP A 456 10.98 13.44 13.02
C ASP A 456 9.91 14.37 12.43
N ILE A 457 8.65 14.18 12.81
CA ILE A 457 7.54 15.05 12.38
C ILE A 457 7.80 16.50 12.80
N LEU A 458 8.22 16.73 14.04
CA LEU A 458 8.52 18.09 14.52
C LEU A 458 9.72 18.71 13.79
N GLN A 459 10.75 17.91 13.48
CA GLN A 459 11.89 18.36 12.70
C GLN A 459 11.47 18.71 11.26
N HIS A 460 10.76 17.82 10.58
CA HIS A 460 10.31 18.03 9.19
C HIS A 460 9.24 19.11 9.03
N THR A 461 8.56 19.46 10.12
CA THR A 461 7.69 20.65 10.15
C THR A 461 8.51 21.93 10.06
N GLN A 462 9.69 21.99 10.71
CA GLN A 462 10.56 23.17 10.69
C GLN A 462 11.22 23.37 9.32
N THR A 463 11.56 22.29 8.63
CA THR A 463 12.15 22.30 7.28
C THR A 463 11.11 22.42 6.15
N GLN A 464 9.82 22.49 6.48
CA GLN A 464 8.70 22.68 5.55
C GLN A 464 8.56 21.55 4.50
N ASP A 465 8.99 20.34 4.84
CA ASP A 465 8.96 19.16 3.97
C ASP A 465 8.19 17.98 4.59
N LEU A 466 7.50 18.17 5.71
CA LEU A 466 6.76 17.13 6.44
C LEU A 466 5.90 16.22 5.55
N GLN A 467 5.15 16.81 4.62
CA GLN A 467 4.27 16.02 3.75
C GLN A 467 5.06 15.10 2.80
N VAL A 468 6.18 15.60 2.28
CA VAL A 468 7.05 14.83 1.39
C VAL A 468 7.72 13.73 2.20
N PHE A 469 8.25 14.06 3.38
CA PHE A 469 8.83 13.10 4.32
C PHE A 469 7.87 11.93 4.61
N LEU A 470 6.64 12.22 5.08
CA LEU A 470 5.68 11.17 5.44
C LEU A 470 5.18 10.32 4.26
N LYS A 471 5.24 10.85 3.03
CA LYS A 471 4.90 10.12 1.82
C LYS A 471 6.07 9.30 1.29
N GLU A 472 7.28 9.83 1.30
CA GLU A 472 8.44 9.23 0.64
C GLU A 472 9.26 8.30 1.52
N GLU A 473 9.37 8.61 2.81
CA GLU A 473 10.24 7.88 3.75
C GLU A 473 9.54 6.66 4.34
N ALA A 474 10.32 5.59 4.52
CA ALA A 474 9.88 4.40 5.22
C ALA A 474 9.82 4.63 6.74
N LEU A 475 9.06 3.81 7.44
CA LEU A 475 8.84 3.89 8.89
C LEU A 475 9.99 3.23 9.65
N HIS A 476 11.16 3.85 9.62
CA HIS A 476 12.39 3.32 10.21
C HIS A 476 12.24 3.04 11.71
N GLY A 477 12.61 1.82 12.11
CA GLY A 477 12.63 1.40 13.52
C GLY A 477 11.27 1.22 14.18
N PHE A 478 10.16 1.35 13.43
CA PHE A 478 8.84 1.05 13.97
C PHE A 478 8.61 -0.46 14.01
N ARG A 479 8.22 -0.98 15.17
CA ARG A 479 7.75 -2.37 15.32
C ARG A 479 6.42 -2.37 16.05
N VAL A 480 5.44 -3.12 15.53
CA VAL A 480 4.11 -3.22 16.13
C VAL A 480 4.21 -3.74 17.57
N SER A 481 5.10 -4.71 17.80
CA SER A 481 5.40 -5.32 19.11
C SER A 481 5.75 -4.31 20.21
N ASP A 482 6.59 -3.33 19.89
CA ASP A 482 7.10 -2.34 20.86
C ASP A 482 6.00 -1.41 21.39
N TYR A 483 4.90 -1.27 20.64
CA TYR A 483 3.78 -0.39 20.98
C TYR A 483 2.55 -1.13 21.51
N PHE A 484 2.59 -2.45 21.71
CA PHE A 484 1.42 -3.22 22.17
C PHE A 484 0.84 -2.72 23.49
N GLU A 485 1.68 -2.43 24.49
CA GLU A 485 1.20 -1.93 25.78
C GLU A 485 0.49 -0.59 25.64
N TYR A 486 1.01 0.28 24.76
CA TYR A 486 0.38 1.55 24.46
C TYR A 486 -0.96 1.37 23.74
N MET A 487 -1.04 0.45 22.76
CA MET A 487 -2.29 0.14 22.07
C MET A 487 -3.35 -0.48 22.99
N GLU A 488 -2.97 -1.29 23.97
CA GLU A 488 -3.89 -1.82 24.99
C GLU A 488 -4.49 -0.71 25.85
N ILE A 489 -3.72 0.34 26.17
CA ILE A 489 -4.24 1.52 26.89
C ILE A 489 -5.26 2.26 26.00
N LEU A 490 -4.98 2.43 24.71
CA LEU A 490 -5.91 3.05 23.76
C LEU A 490 -7.19 2.22 23.63
N GLU A 491 -7.06 0.88 23.58
CA GLU A 491 -8.19 -0.04 23.55
C GLU A 491 -9.11 0.17 24.77
N GLN A 492 -8.54 0.18 25.98
CA GLN A 492 -9.29 0.36 27.22
C GLN A 492 -10.06 1.68 27.24
N ASN A 493 -9.46 2.75 26.71
CA ASN A 493 -10.03 4.09 26.74
C ASN A 493 -11.07 4.34 25.63
N TYR A 494 -10.85 3.80 24.43
CA TYR A 494 -11.57 4.24 23.22
C TYR A 494 -12.37 3.15 22.51
N ARG A 495 -12.13 1.85 22.77
CA ARG A 495 -12.78 0.76 22.02
C ARG A 495 -14.30 0.83 22.04
N THR A 496 -14.89 1.21 23.17
CA THR A 496 -16.35 1.31 23.32
C THR A 496 -16.99 2.30 22.34
N VAL A 497 -16.26 3.34 21.95
CA VAL A 497 -16.70 4.37 21.01
C VAL A 497 -16.30 4.00 19.59
N VAL A 498 -15.01 3.72 19.36
CA VAL A 498 -14.44 3.44 18.03
C VAL A 498 -15.09 2.20 17.42
N LEU A 499 -15.10 1.07 18.13
CA LEU A 499 -15.61 -0.20 17.60
C LEU A 499 -17.13 -0.17 17.43
N ARG A 500 -17.84 0.56 18.29
CA ARG A 500 -19.29 0.75 18.15
C ARG A 500 -19.61 1.47 16.85
N ASP A 501 -18.89 2.54 16.54
CA ASP A 501 -19.14 3.31 15.33
C ASP A 501 -18.69 2.56 14.08
N MET A 502 -17.59 1.80 14.14
CA MET A 502 -17.20 0.86 13.08
C MET A 502 -18.26 -0.21 12.81
N ARG A 503 -19.00 -0.65 13.83
CA ARG A 503 -20.15 -1.58 13.68
C ARG A 503 -21.39 -0.93 13.09
N ASN A 504 -21.49 0.40 13.06
CA ASN A 504 -22.64 1.13 12.53
C ASN A 504 -22.51 1.49 11.04
N VAL A 505 -21.46 1.03 10.36
CA VAL A 505 -21.22 1.30 8.93
C VAL A 505 -22.28 0.66 8.01
N ARG A 506 -22.85 -0.47 8.40
CA ARG A 506 -23.86 -1.18 7.60
C ARG A 506 -25.25 -0.57 7.80
N VAL A 507 -26.03 -0.51 6.72
CA VAL A 507 -27.48 -0.23 6.80
C VAL A 507 -28.14 -1.34 7.63
N GLN A 508 -28.73 -0.96 8.76
CA GLN A 508 -29.60 -1.89 9.49
C GLN A 508 -30.79 -2.20 8.59
N SER A 509 -30.89 -3.45 8.13
CA SER A 509 -32.06 -3.93 7.40
C SER A 509 -33.27 -3.85 8.32
N THR A 510 -34.10 -2.82 8.11
CA THR A 510 -35.46 -2.71 8.67
C THR A 510 -36.37 -3.76 8.09
#